data_AF-J7RH68-F1
#
_entry.id   AF-J7RH68-F1
#
_cell.length_a   1.000
_cell.length_b   1.000
_cell.length_c   1.000
_cell.angle_alpha   90.00
_cell.angle_beta   90.00
_cell.angle_gamma   90.00
#
_symmetry.space_group_name_H-M   'P 1'
#
loop_
_entity.id
_entity.type
_entity.pdbx_description
1 polymer ?
#
loop_
_entity_poly.entity_id
_entity_poly.type
_entity_poly.pdbx_seq_one_letter_code
_entity_poly.pdbx_strand_id
1 'polypeptide(L)'
;MEDTVLTSKKAYLEECREKYLARKAQFEELRSNSNLYHDECQHIDVQKSHIEQLKEYNELRDIGLRLLQLVADDKKCKIQDVVEEMGYELKD
;
A
#
# COMPACT_ATOMS: atom_id res chain seq x y z
N MET A 1 -1.49 15.24 51.86
CA MET A 1 -1.47 16.12 50.67
C MET A 1 -1.30 15.35 49.35
N GLU A 2 -0.86 14.09 49.36
CA GLU A 2 -0.70 13.28 48.13
C GLU A 2 -2.01 12.64 47.61
N ASP A 3 -2.94 12.27 48.50
CA ASP A 3 -4.19 11.59 48.10
C ASP A 3 -5.17 12.46 47.32
N THR A 4 -5.22 13.77 47.59
CA THR A 4 -6.08 14.72 46.86
C THR A 4 -5.60 14.91 45.42
N VAL A 5 -4.28 14.91 45.18
CA VAL A 5 -3.69 15.06 43.84
C VAL A 5 -3.93 13.79 43.02
N LEU A 6 -3.81 12.62 43.63
CA LEU A 6 -4.05 11.34 42.97
C LEU A 6 -5.52 11.16 42.58
N THR A 7 -6.44 11.63 43.43
CA THR A 7 -7.88 11.58 43.19
C THR A 7 -8.28 12.52 42.05
N SER A 8 -7.75 13.75 42.01
CA SER A 8 -8.00 14.70 40.92
C SER A 8 -7.44 14.21 39.57
N LYS A 9 -6.27 13.56 39.57
CA LYS A 9 -5.69 12.99 38.35
C LYS A 9 -6.50 11.81 37.82
N LYS A 10 -7.05 10.97 38.70
CA LYS A 10 -7.95 9.87 38.32
C LYS A 10 -9.25 10.39 37.74
N ALA A 11 -9.87 11.39 38.39
CA ALA A 11 -11.09 12.03 37.90
C ALA A 11 -10.90 12.66 36.50
N TYR A 12 -9.78 13.34 36.27
CA TYR A 12 -9.43 13.90 34.96
C TYR A 12 -9.25 12.81 33.88
N LEU A 13 -8.61 11.70 34.22
CA LEU A 13 -8.45 10.57 33.30
C LEU A 13 -9.79 9.89 32.96
N GLU A 14 -10.68 9.76 33.94
CA GLU A 14 -12.04 9.25 33.75
C GLU A 14 -12.82 10.15 32.78
N GLU A 15 -12.80 11.47 33.00
CA GLU A 15 -13.47 12.45 32.15
C GLU A 15 -12.92 12.45 30.71
N CYS A 16 -11.59 12.37 30.55
CA CYS A 16 -10.96 12.23 29.23
C CYS A 16 -11.39 10.93 28.53
N ARG A 17 -11.53 9.84 29.29
CA ARG A 17 -11.96 8.54 28.76
C ARG A 17 -13.42 8.58 28.30
N GLU A 18 -14.30 9.19 29.09
CA GLU A 18 -15.71 9.35 28.73
C GLU A 18 -15.88 10.20 27.46
N LYS A 19 -15.15 11.32 27.36
CA LYS A 19 -15.13 12.15 26.14
C LYS A 19 -14.63 11.39 24.92
N TYR A 20 -13.59 10.57 25.08
CA TYR A 20 -13.09 9.71 24.02
C TYR A 20 -14.13 8.68 23.58
N LEU A 21 -14.78 8.00 24.53
CA LEU A 21 -15.81 7.00 24.24
C LEU A 21 -17.02 7.62 23.54
N ALA A 22 -17.49 8.78 24.01
CA ALA A 22 -18.59 9.50 23.39
C ALA A 22 -18.25 9.92 21.95
N ARG A 23 -17.04 10.43 21.71
CA ARG A 23 -16.60 10.85 20.37
C ARG A 23 -16.35 9.67 19.44
N LYS A 24 -15.90 8.54 19.98
CA LYS A 24 -15.77 7.28 19.24
C LYS A 24 -17.15 6.73 18.82
N ALA A 25 -18.14 6.77 19.71
CA ALA A 25 -19.50 6.35 19.40
C ALA A 25 -20.12 7.24 18.29
N GLN A 26 -19.94 8.56 18.38
CA GLN A 26 -20.39 9.49 17.32
C GLN A 26 -19.69 9.20 15.98
N PHE A 27 -18.40 8.87 16.00
CA PHE A 27 -17.67 8.48 14.79
C PHE A 27 -18.19 7.18 14.19
N GLU A 28 -18.45 6.16 15.00
CA GLU A 28 -19.00 4.87 14.54
C GLU A 28 -20.43 4.99 14.02
N GLU A 29 -21.25 5.86 14.61
CA GLU A 29 -22.60 6.19 14.13
C GLU A 29 -22.56 6.92 12.80
N LEU A 30 -21.72 7.95 12.66
CA LEU A 30 -21.51 8.65 11.39
C LEU A 30 -20.93 7.70 10.32
N ARG A 31 -20.02 6.81 10.71
CA ARG A 31 -19.46 5.77 9.84
C ARG A 31 -20.53 4.79 9.36
N SER A 32 -21.47 4.40 10.21
CA SER A 32 -22.54 3.45 9.88
C SER A 32 -23.63 4.08 9.03
N ASN A 33 -23.89 5.38 9.22
CA ASN A 33 -24.89 6.14 8.45
C ASN A 33 -24.33 6.64 7.11
N SER A 34 -23.02 6.65 6.97
CA SER A 34 -22.32 7.02 5.75
C SER A 34 -22.20 5.80 4.83
N ASN A 35 -23.00 5.79 3.75
CA ASN A 35 -22.84 4.85 2.63
C ASN A 35 -21.49 5.01 1.87
N LEU A 36 -20.54 5.83 2.35
CA LEU A 36 -19.30 6.17 1.65
C LEU A 36 -18.25 5.04 1.64
N TYR A 37 -18.40 4.01 2.50
CA TYR A 37 -17.37 2.97 2.62
C TYR A 37 -17.50 1.78 1.68
N HIS A 38 -18.58 1.66 0.90
CA HIS A 38 -18.60 0.62 -0.11
C HIS A 38 -17.68 0.95 -1.31
N ASP A 39 -17.47 2.25 -1.57
CA ASP A 39 -16.76 2.74 -2.77
C ASP A 39 -15.30 3.12 -2.47
N GLU A 40 -15.02 3.85 -1.39
CA GLU A 40 -13.65 4.32 -1.08
C GLU A 40 -12.68 3.17 -0.72
N CYS A 41 -13.17 2.12 -0.07
CA CYS A 41 -12.33 0.97 0.29
C CYS A 41 -11.98 0.12 -0.94
N GLN A 42 -12.92 -0.02 -1.88
CA GLN A 42 -12.65 -0.66 -3.18
C GLN A 42 -11.65 0.16 -4.00
N HIS A 43 -11.77 1.48 -4.03
CA HIS A 43 -10.82 2.32 -4.77
C HIS A 43 -9.39 2.23 -4.22
N ILE A 44 -9.21 2.21 -2.90
CA ILE A 44 -7.88 2.06 -2.28
C ILE A 44 -7.32 0.66 -2.57
N ASP A 45 -8.12 -0.39 -2.49
CA ASP A 45 -7.66 -1.76 -2.74
C ASP A 45 -7.36 -2.00 -4.23
N VAL A 46 -8.14 -1.44 -5.15
CA VAL A 46 -7.86 -1.47 -6.59
C VAL A 46 -6.57 -0.71 -6.90
N GLN A 47 -6.37 0.49 -6.33
CA GLN A 47 -5.14 1.26 -6.52
C GLN A 47 -3.92 0.52 -5.98
N LYS A 48 -4.01 -0.07 -4.79
CA LYS A 48 -2.92 -0.89 -4.23
C LYS A 48 -2.61 -2.08 -5.11
N SER A 49 -3.63 -2.81 -5.58
CA SER A 49 -3.44 -3.94 -6.48
C SER A 49 -2.77 -3.52 -7.80
N HIS A 50 -3.13 -2.37 -8.36
CA HIS A 50 -2.47 -1.85 -9.56
C HIS A 50 -1.02 -1.46 -9.30
N ILE A 51 -0.72 -0.84 -8.15
CA ILE A 51 0.64 -0.49 -7.75
C ILE A 51 1.51 -1.75 -7.57
N GLU A 52 0.96 -2.78 -6.94
CA GLU A 52 1.63 -4.07 -6.75
C GLU A 52 1.91 -4.76 -8.09
N GLN A 53 0.93 -4.83 -8.99
CA GLN A 53 1.09 -5.40 -10.33
C GLN A 53 2.11 -4.64 -11.17
N LEU A 54 2.11 -3.30 -11.11
CA LEU A 54 3.12 -2.47 -11.79
C LEU A 54 4.52 -2.73 -11.25
N LYS A 55 4.65 -2.92 -9.93
CA LYS A 55 5.93 -3.23 -9.31
C LYS A 55 6.43 -4.61 -9.74
N GLU A 56 5.57 -5.62 -9.69
CA GLU A 56 5.88 -6.99 -10.15
C GLU A 56 6.26 -7.01 -11.64
N TYR A 57 5.51 -6.30 -12.49
CA TYR A 57 5.83 -6.16 -13.91
C TYR A 57 7.21 -5.52 -14.12
N ASN A 58 7.52 -4.43 -13.41
CA ASN A 58 8.82 -3.77 -13.51
C ASN A 58 9.95 -4.68 -13.05
N GLU A 59 9.79 -5.38 -11.93
CA GLU A 59 10.78 -6.34 -11.43
C GLU A 59 11.01 -7.48 -12.44
N LEU A 60 9.93 -8.04 -12.99
CA LEU A 60 10.01 -9.11 -13.99
C LEU A 60 10.69 -8.62 -15.28
N ARG A 61 10.35 -7.43 -15.76
CA ARG A 61 10.98 -6.81 -16.93
C ARG A 61 12.48 -6.62 -16.69
N ASP A 62 12.87 -6.09 -15.53
CA ASP A 62 14.27 -5.81 -15.22
C ASP A 62 15.09 -7.11 -15.09
N ILE A 63 14.51 -8.17 -14.50
CA ILE A 63 15.13 -9.51 -14.47
C ILE A 63 15.26 -10.06 -15.89
N GLY A 64 14.20 -9.97 -16.70
CA GLY A 64 14.19 -10.42 -18.09
C GLY A 64 15.26 -9.73 -18.94
N LEU A 65 15.41 -8.41 -18.80
CA LEU A 65 16.44 -7.64 -19.49
C LEU A 65 17.85 -8.03 -19.06
N ARG A 66 18.08 -8.31 -17.76
CA ARG A 66 19.38 -8.82 -17.30
C ARG A 66 19.69 -10.20 -17.87
N LEU A 67 18.70 -11.09 -17.96
CA LEU A 67 18.88 -12.40 -18.57
C LEU A 67 19.22 -12.28 -20.06
N LEU A 68 18.51 -11.41 -20.79
CA LEU A 68 18.81 -11.11 -22.19
C LEU A 68 20.21 -10.53 -22.36
N GLN A 69 20.64 -9.62 -21.48
CA GLN A 69 22.00 -9.08 -21.48
C GLN A 69 23.04 -10.19 -21.29
N LEU A 70 22.83 -11.13 -20.36
CA LEU A 70 23.75 -12.25 -20.15
C LEU A 70 23.89 -13.13 -21.39
N VAL A 71 22.77 -13.41 -22.08
CA VAL A 71 22.78 -14.18 -23.33
C VAL A 71 23.46 -13.40 -24.46
N ALA A 72 23.21 -12.10 -24.55
CA ALA A 72 23.83 -11.22 -25.53
C ALA A 72 25.35 -11.12 -25.32
N ASP A 73 25.79 -11.04 -24.07
CA ASP A 73 27.21 -11.01 -23.69
C ASP A 73 27.93 -12.32 -24.04
N ASP A 74 27.29 -13.47 -23.76
CA ASP A 74 27.82 -14.80 -24.12
C ASP A 74 27.96 -14.96 -25.64
N LYS A 75 26.95 -14.50 -26.39
CA LYS A 75 26.94 -14.52 -27.86
C LYS A 75 27.75 -13.39 -28.50
N LYS A 76 28.22 -12.41 -27.72
CA LYS A 76 28.87 -11.17 -28.19
C LYS A 76 28.03 -10.40 -29.23
N CYS A 77 26.72 -10.34 -29.04
CA CYS A 77 25.79 -9.59 -29.88
C CYS A 77 25.01 -8.55 -29.07
N LYS A 78 24.12 -7.80 -29.71
CA LYS A 78 23.26 -6.84 -28.99
C LYS A 78 22.02 -7.56 -28.46
N ILE A 79 21.42 -7.01 -27.39
CA ILE A 79 20.15 -7.53 -26.85
C ILE A 79 19.07 -7.59 -27.94
N GLN A 80 18.98 -6.58 -28.81
CA GLN A 80 18.01 -6.57 -29.91
C GLN A 80 18.13 -7.81 -30.80
N ASP A 81 19.35 -8.20 -31.16
CA ASP A 81 19.61 -9.37 -32.00
C ASP A 81 19.13 -10.66 -31.30
N VAL A 82 19.31 -10.76 -29.98
CA VAL A 82 18.82 -11.90 -29.18
C VAL A 82 17.30 -11.94 -29.11
N VAL A 83 16.66 -10.78 -28.94
CA VAL A 83 15.20 -10.70 -28.84
C VAL A 83 14.54 -11.00 -30.19
N GLU A 84 15.10 -10.48 -31.28
CA GLU A 84 14.69 -10.80 -32.65
C GLU A 84 14.87 -12.29 -32.96
N GLU A 85 15.99 -12.89 -32.53
CA GLU A 85 16.22 -14.34 -32.64
C GLU A 85 15.18 -15.16 -31.86
N MET A 86 14.73 -14.65 -30.71
CA MET A 86 13.66 -15.26 -29.92
C MET A 86 12.25 -15.01 -30.49
N GLY A 87 12.12 -14.24 -31.57
CA GLY A 87 10.84 -13.96 -32.25
C GLY A 87 9.98 -12.90 -31.55
N TYR A 88 10.59 -12.06 -30.72
CA TYR A 88 9.90 -10.95 -30.03
C TYR A 88 10.39 -9.60 -30.55
N GLU A 89 9.61 -8.55 -30.31
CA GLU A 89 10.00 -7.16 -30.56
C GLU A 89 10.02 -6.42 -29.22
N LEU A 90 11.13 -5.76 -28.90
CA LEU A 90 11.18 -4.80 -27.78
C LEU A 90 10.39 -3.56 -28.21
N LYS A 91 9.16 -3.43 -27.72
CA LYS A 91 8.38 -2.18 -27.77
C LYS A 91 8.38 -1.56 -26.39
N ASP A 92 8.72 -0.27 -26.32
CA ASP A 92 8.61 0.56 -25.11
C ASP A 92 7.16 0.57 -24.57
#